data_AF-A0AAV9JN61-F1
#
_entry.id   AF-A0AAV9JN61-F1
#
_cell.length_a   1.000
_cell.length_b   1.000
_cell.length_c   1.000
_cell.angle_alpha   90.00
_cell.angle_beta   90.00
_cell.angle_gamma   90.00
#
_symmetry.space_group_name_H-M   'P 1'
#
loop_
_entity.id
_entity.type
_entity.pdbx_description
1 polymer ?
#
loop_
_entity_poly.entity_id
_entity_poly.type
_entity_poly.pdbx_seq_one_letter_code
_entity_poly.pdbx_strand_id
1 'polypeptide(L)'
;MPHLQLVVAWAVPVKPDALGGHLQAHIDTLPTIETLRLCHSFGRGSNVFVTKLPVELRHEIETYVVHDARKETVPEWHQKFRCYLNRCKSTDHEDDGWYQDEHEDQAQQWYRRLAWDKGYFAQHAKLVRKHFGLTIWVAETQLKQEEDDDDDNASKKPTTTAYLTLPGHSTASKSYSLHTDLKDQWDWSLESGYGLPLALGARDTDASLARFGRVMRILGLVPFQGPGTTKKPLTASLAGEEGTSDHDEQEGKVERVGGKAHAVRPRLTLLVVSEVEGGRGSYLPSP
;
A
#
# COMPACT_ATOMS: atom_id res chain seq x y z
N MET A 1 10.85 16.18 21.46
CA MET A 1 11.64 16.54 20.27
C MET A 1 11.06 15.86 19.05
N PRO A 2 10.78 16.61 17.96
CA PRO A 2 10.37 15.98 16.71
C PRO A 2 11.55 15.23 16.10
N HIS A 3 11.31 14.00 15.62
CA HIS A 3 12.30 13.19 14.91
C HIS A 3 11.92 13.13 13.43
N LEU A 4 12.75 13.66 12.55
CA LEU A 4 12.57 13.51 11.12
C LEU A 4 13.30 12.25 10.64
N GLN A 5 12.60 11.31 10.04
CA GLN A 5 13.15 10.14 9.41
C GLN A 5 13.08 10.26 7.88
N LEU A 6 14.24 10.15 7.23
CA LEU A 6 14.36 10.11 5.76
C LEU A 6 14.72 8.70 5.31
N VAL A 7 13.92 8.10 4.42
CA VAL A 7 14.18 6.79 3.83
C VAL A 7 14.11 6.88 2.32
N VAL A 8 15.17 6.44 1.64
CA VAL A 8 15.17 6.30 0.17
C VAL A 8 15.09 4.84 -0.19
N ALA A 9 14.09 4.48 -1.00
CA ALA A 9 13.86 3.11 -1.45
C ALA A 9 13.22 3.06 -2.83
N TRP A 10 13.44 1.94 -3.53
CA TRP A 10 12.62 1.56 -4.66
C TRP A 10 11.26 1.09 -4.15
N ALA A 11 10.23 1.86 -4.50
CA ALA A 11 8.89 1.68 -3.95
C ALA A 11 7.83 1.65 -5.05
N VAL A 12 6.79 0.84 -4.81
CA VAL A 12 5.54 0.90 -5.57
C VAL A 12 4.45 1.43 -4.64
N PRO A 13 3.89 2.61 -4.89
CA PRO A 13 2.75 3.10 -4.13
C PRO A 13 1.53 2.22 -4.46
N VAL A 14 0.77 1.87 -3.43
CA VAL A 14 -0.47 1.09 -3.52
C VAL A 14 -1.50 1.69 -2.56
N LYS A 15 -2.79 1.48 -2.86
CA LYS A 15 -3.83 1.93 -1.94
C LYS A 15 -3.81 1.06 -0.67
N PRO A 16 -3.80 1.66 0.53
CA PRO A 16 -3.66 0.92 1.79
C PRO A 16 -4.88 0.03 2.08
N ASP A 17 -6.08 0.44 1.67
CA ASP A 17 -7.32 -0.32 1.83
C ASP A 17 -7.30 -1.61 1.00
N ALA A 18 -6.95 -1.49 -0.28
CA ALA A 18 -6.79 -2.64 -1.17
C ALA A 18 -5.66 -3.56 -0.70
N LEU A 19 -4.51 -3.01 -0.32
CA LEU A 19 -3.38 -3.79 0.21
C LEU A 19 -3.79 -4.57 1.46
N GLY A 20 -4.42 -3.91 2.42
CA GLY A 20 -4.85 -4.54 3.67
C GLY A 20 -5.90 -5.62 3.46
N GLY A 21 -6.96 -5.34 2.69
CA GLY A 21 -7.99 -6.33 2.37
C GLY A 21 -7.43 -7.54 1.62
N HIS A 22 -6.58 -7.30 0.62
CA HIS A 22 -5.98 -8.40 -0.16
C HIS A 22 -4.97 -9.22 0.65
N LEU A 23 -4.24 -8.58 1.58
CA LEU A 23 -3.33 -9.26 2.48
C LEU A 23 -4.10 -10.09 3.51
N GLN A 24 -5.19 -9.54 4.08
CA GLN A 24 -6.10 -10.26 4.97
C GLN A 24 -6.68 -11.50 4.30
N ALA A 25 -7.27 -11.34 3.12
CA ALA A 25 -7.77 -12.48 2.33
C ALA A 25 -6.69 -13.55 2.09
N HIS A 26 -5.46 -13.14 1.79
CA HIS A 26 -4.36 -14.08 1.60
C HIS A 26 -4.04 -14.84 2.88
N ILE A 27 -3.93 -14.14 4.01
CA ILE A 27 -3.59 -14.73 5.30
C ILE A 27 -4.67 -15.70 5.77
N ASP A 28 -5.94 -15.33 5.64
CA ASP A 28 -7.07 -16.16 6.06
C ASP A 28 -7.17 -17.44 5.22
N THR A 29 -6.72 -17.39 3.96
CA THR A 29 -6.72 -18.53 3.04
C THR A 29 -5.42 -19.34 3.06
N LEU A 30 -4.38 -18.89 3.74
CA LEU A 30 -3.10 -19.62 3.84
C LEU A 30 -3.26 -21.05 4.34
N PRO A 31 -4.02 -21.34 5.42
CA PRO A 31 -4.19 -22.72 5.89
C PRO A 31 -4.79 -23.64 4.82
N THR A 32 -5.75 -23.12 4.05
CA THR A 32 -6.39 -23.85 2.95
C THR A 32 -5.41 -24.12 1.81
N ILE A 33 -4.61 -23.12 1.44
CA ILE A 33 -3.57 -23.24 0.41
C ILE A 33 -2.49 -24.23 0.83
N GLU A 34 -2.04 -24.16 2.08
CA GLU A 34 -1.04 -25.08 2.63
C GLU A 34 -1.56 -26.51 2.66
N THR A 35 -2.82 -26.71 3.05
CA THR A 35 -3.49 -28.01 3.00
C THR A 35 -3.53 -28.55 1.58
N LEU A 36 -3.93 -27.73 0.60
CA LEU A 36 -3.93 -28.11 -0.82
C LEU A 36 -2.53 -28.54 -1.30
N ARG A 37 -1.49 -27.78 -0.94
CA ARG A 37 -0.10 -28.09 -1.30
C ARG A 37 0.40 -29.38 -0.64
N LEU A 38 0.06 -29.60 0.63
CA LEU A 38 0.42 -30.83 1.34
C LEU A 38 -0.29 -32.05 0.74
N CYS A 39 -1.59 -31.95 0.45
CA CYS A 39 -2.35 -33.01 -0.21
C CYS A 39 -1.79 -33.31 -1.60
N HIS A 40 -1.39 -32.29 -2.37
CA HIS A 40 -0.76 -32.43 -3.68
C HIS A 40 0.61 -33.14 -3.59
N SER A 41 1.42 -32.81 -2.58
CA SER A 41 2.79 -33.30 -2.46
C SER A 41 2.89 -34.68 -1.81
N PHE A 42 2.02 -34.99 -0.85
CA PHE A 42 2.15 -36.15 0.03
C PHE A 42 0.93 -37.08 0.01
N GLY A 43 -0.09 -36.80 -0.78
CA GLY A 43 -1.27 -37.66 -0.90
C GLY A 43 -0.91 -39.08 -1.33
N ARG A 44 -1.41 -40.09 -0.59
CA ARG A 44 -1.21 -41.53 -0.89
C ARG A 44 -2.56 -42.22 -1.01
N GLY A 45 -2.70 -43.11 -1.99
CA GLY A 45 -3.88 -43.95 -2.18
C GLY A 45 -4.35 -44.01 -3.64
N SER A 46 -5.13 -45.04 -3.97
CA SER A 46 -5.66 -45.27 -5.34
C SER A 46 -6.66 -44.20 -5.80
N ASN A 47 -7.30 -43.48 -4.87
CA ASN A 47 -8.32 -42.47 -5.13
C ASN A 47 -7.85 -41.01 -4.96
N VAL A 48 -6.55 -40.76 -4.86
CA VAL A 48 -6.04 -39.39 -4.68
C VAL A 48 -5.73 -38.76 -6.05
N PHE A 49 -6.73 -38.09 -6.63
CA PHE A 49 -6.57 -37.39 -7.92
C PHE A 49 -5.85 -36.04 -7.78
N VAL A 50 -5.83 -35.46 -6.57
CA VAL A 50 -5.22 -34.15 -6.30
C VAL A 50 -3.72 -34.15 -6.59
N THR A 51 -3.00 -35.25 -6.36
CA THR A 51 -1.56 -35.37 -6.65
C THR A 51 -1.23 -35.35 -8.15
N LYS A 52 -2.20 -35.70 -9.00
CA LYS A 52 -2.08 -35.70 -10.46
C LYS A 52 -2.40 -34.35 -11.08
N LEU A 53 -2.81 -33.36 -10.27
CA LEU A 53 -3.18 -32.06 -10.76
C LEU A 53 -1.92 -31.35 -11.33
N PRO A 54 -1.98 -30.85 -12.57
CA PRO A 54 -0.96 -29.98 -13.13
C PRO A 54 -0.69 -28.78 -12.21
N VAL A 55 0.55 -28.31 -12.23
CA VAL A 55 1.00 -27.19 -11.39
C VAL A 55 0.22 -25.92 -11.73
N GLU A 56 -0.17 -25.75 -12.98
CA GLU A 56 -0.93 -24.62 -13.51
C GLU A 56 -2.31 -24.54 -12.85
N LEU A 57 -3.06 -25.65 -12.88
CA LEU A 57 -4.39 -25.74 -12.27
C LEU A 57 -4.34 -25.55 -10.75
N ARG A 58 -3.27 -26.01 -10.09
CA ARG A 58 -3.09 -25.74 -8.66
C ARG A 58 -2.97 -24.24 -8.39
N HIS A 59 -2.13 -23.53 -9.15
CA HIS A 59 -2.00 -22.09 -8.99
C HIS A 59 -3.30 -21.34 -9.30
N GLU A 60 -4.08 -21.82 -10.26
CA GLU A 60 -5.39 -21.24 -10.58
C GLU A 60 -6.39 -21.44 -9.44
N ILE A 61 -6.43 -22.61 -8.82
CA ILE A 61 -7.23 -22.86 -7.61
C ILE A 61 -6.78 -21.96 -6.46
N GLU A 62 -5.47 -21.87 -6.19
CA GLU A 62 -4.93 -20.98 -5.16
C GLU A 62 -5.37 -19.52 -5.41
N THR A 63 -5.32 -19.08 -6.67
CA THR A 63 -5.76 -17.74 -7.07
C THR A 63 -7.26 -17.54 -6.84
N TYR A 64 -8.07 -18.55 -7.19
CA TYR A 64 -9.53 -18.51 -7.02
C TYR A 64 -9.92 -18.43 -5.54
N VAL A 65 -9.30 -19.25 -4.68
CA VAL A 65 -9.57 -19.27 -3.23
C VAL A 65 -9.26 -17.91 -2.61
N VAL A 66 -8.12 -17.31 -2.94
CA VAL A 66 -7.78 -15.96 -2.43
C VAL A 66 -8.72 -14.91 -3.00
N HIS A 67 -9.08 -15.00 -4.28
CA HIS A 67 -9.99 -14.05 -4.93
C HIS A 67 -11.38 -14.06 -4.29
N ASP A 68 -11.90 -15.23 -3.91
CA ASP A 68 -13.20 -15.31 -3.26
C ASP A 68 -13.19 -14.65 -1.89
N ALA A 69 -12.16 -14.93 -1.06
CA ALA A 69 -11.98 -14.28 0.24
C ALA A 69 -11.81 -12.75 0.17
N ARG A 70 -11.36 -12.21 -0.97
CA ARG A 70 -11.30 -10.74 -1.17
C ARG A 70 -12.67 -10.08 -1.23
N LYS A 71 -13.70 -10.79 -1.71
CA LYS A 71 -15.05 -10.22 -1.84
C LYS A 71 -15.63 -9.81 -0.49
N GLU A 72 -15.21 -10.49 0.58
CA GLU A 72 -15.67 -10.23 1.95
C GLU A 72 -14.76 -9.22 2.66
N THR A 73 -13.44 -9.37 2.53
CA THR A 73 -12.47 -8.56 3.28
C THR A 73 -12.27 -7.15 2.71
N VAL A 74 -12.28 -6.98 1.38
CA VAL A 74 -12.00 -5.68 0.75
C VAL A 74 -13.04 -4.62 1.07
N PRO A 75 -14.37 -4.89 1.03
CA PRO A 75 -15.38 -3.90 1.38
C PRO A 75 -15.21 -3.35 2.79
N GLU A 76 -14.90 -4.21 3.77
CA GLU A 76 -14.70 -3.80 5.17
C GLU A 76 -13.49 -2.85 5.32
N TRP A 77 -12.38 -3.15 4.63
CA TRP A 77 -11.21 -2.27 4.59
C TRP A 77 -11.52 -0.95 3.89
N HIS A 78 -12.26 -1.01 2.78
CA HIS A 78 -12.60 0.16 1.99
C HIS A 78 -13.54 1.11 2.73
N GLN A 79 -14.54 0.58 3.45
CA GLN A 79 -15.47 1.39 4.25
C GLN A 79 -14.74 2.15 5.36
N LYS A 80 -13.89 1.46 6.15
CA LYS A 80 -13.08 2.09 7.20
C LYS A 80 -12.16 3.18 6.66
N PHE A 81 -11.55 2.92 5.50
CA PHE A 81 -10.73 3.91 4.83
C PHE A 81 -11.54 5.11 4.34
N ARG A 82 -12.77 4.90 3.83
CA ARG A 82 -13.65 6.00 3.42
C ARG A 82 -14.08 6.85 4.61
N CYS A 83 -14.42 6.26 5.75
CA CYS A 83 -14.70 7.02 6.98
C CYS A 83 -13.48 7.83 7.40
N TYR A 84 -12.30 7.21 7.44
CA TYR A 84 -11.05 7.91 7.75
C TYR A 84 -10.77 9.12 6.83
N LEU A 85 -11.07 9.01 5.53
CA LEU A 85 -10.90 10.10 4.57
C LEU A 85 -12.02 11.16 4.61
N ASN A 86 -13.02 11.02 5.48
CA ASN A 86 -14.28 11.80 5.46
C ASN A 86 -14.98 11.73 4.09
N ARG A 87 -15.02 10.53 3.49
CA ARG A 87 -15.64 10.25 2.18
C ARG A 87 -16.74 9.18 2.24
N CYS A 88 -17.17 8.77 3.42
CA CYS A 88 -18.40 8.00 3.59
C CYS A 88 -19.62 8.90 3.29
N LYS A 89 -20.74 8.27 2.94
CA LYS A 89 -22.06 8.90 2.90
C LYS A 89 -22.80 8.54 4.18
N SER A 90 -23.74 9.36 4.62
CA SER A 90 -24.62 9.00 5.75
C SER A 90 -25.33 7.67 5.55
N THR A 91 -25.71 7.32 4.31
CA THR A 91 -26.30 6.02 3.95
C THR A 91 -25.34 4.82 4.05
N ASP A 92 -24.02 5.07 4.18
CA ASP A 92 -23.02 4.02 4.36
C ASP A 92 -22.92 3.57 5.85
N HIS A 93 -23.75 4.16 6.72
CA HIS A 93 -23.87 3.89 8.16
C HIS A 93 -25.28 3.39 8.47
N GLU A 94 -25.41 2.46 9.41
CA GLU A 94 -26.68 1.75 9.65
C GLU A 94 -27.68 2.56 10.49
N ASP A 95 -27.30 3.74 11.02
CA ASP A 95 -28.15 4.53 11.92
C ASP A 95 -28.10 6.05 11.66
N ASP A 96 -29.26 6.62 11.34
CA ASP A 96 -29.47 8.04 11.02
C ASP A 96 -29.31 8.95 12.26
N GLY A 97 -29.34 8.39 13.48
CA GLY A 97 -29.28 9.15 14.74
C GLY A 97 -27.87 9.29 15.36
N TRP A 98 -26.92 8.43 14.98
CA TRP A 98 -25.59 8.32 15.61
C TRP A 98 -24.43 8.27 14.60
N TYR A 99 -24.67 8.79 13.40
CA TYR A 99 -23.70 8.82 12.29
C TYR A 99 -22.29 9.27 12.71
N GLN A 100 -22.19 10.27 13.59
CA GLN A 100 -20.91 10.83 13.99
C GLN A 100 -20.09 9.85 14.84
N ASP A 101 -20.72 9.13 15.76
CA ASP A 101 -20.04 8.17 16.65
C ASP A 101 -19.54 6.96 15.85
N GLU A 102 -20.37 6.40 14.95
CA GLU A 102 -19.96 5.27 14.12
C GLU A 102 -18.85 5.68 13.14
N HIS A 103 -18.95 6.87 12.54
CA HIS A 103 -17.91 7.41 11.67
C HIS A 103 -16.56 7.55 12.39
N GLU A 104 -16.58 8.15 13.58
CA GLU A 104 -15.39 8.32 14.42
C GLU A 104 -14.80 6.97 14.84
N ASP A 105 -15.64 5.99 15.20
CA ASP A 105 -15.19 4.64 15.54
C ASP A 105 -14.55 3.92 14.34
N GLN A 106 -15.13 3.99 13.15
CA GLN A 106 -14.58 3.37 11.94
C GLN A 106 -13.24 4.05 11.55
N ALA A 107 -13.16 5.38 11.64
CA ALA A 107 -11.92 6.12 11.43
C ALA A 107 -10.85 5.74 12.47
N GLN A 108 -11.23 5.59 13.73
CA GLN A 108 -10.33 5.17 14.80
C GLN A 108 -9.87 3.72 14.63
N GLN A 109 -10.72 2.83 14.13
CA GLN A 109 -10.33 1.47 13.76
C GLN A 109 -9.31 1.47 12.61
N TRP A 110 -9.48 2.35 11.62
CA TRP A 110 -8.48 2.54 10.57
C TRP A 110 -7.13 2.98 11.16
N TYR A 111 -7.13 3.96 12.06
CA TYR A 111 -5.92 4.37 12.78
C TYR A 111 -5.23 3.20 13.50
N ARG A 112 -6.01 2.36 14.19
CA ARG A 112 -5.46 1.16 14.86
C ARG A 112 -4.83 0.19 13.86
N ARG A 113 -5.39 0.02 12.65
CA ARG A 113 -4.81 -0.82 11.59
C ARG A 113 -3.50 -0.27 11.05
N LEU A 114 -3.36 1.05 10.99
CA LEU A 114 -2.15 1.71 10.51
C LEU A 114 -1.08 1.91 11.58
N ALA A 115 -1.39 1.66 12.85
CA ALA A 115 -0.43 1.79 13.93
C ALA A 115 0.89 1.06 13.58
N TRP A 116 1.99 1.77 13.63
CA TRP A 116 3.28 1.30 13.10
C TRP A 116 3.85 0.09 13.87
N ASP A 117 3.55 -0.06 15.18
CA ASP A 117 4.07 -1.13 16.04
C ASP A 117 3.05 -2.28 16.23
N LYS A 118 1.78 -1.91 16.39
CA LYS A 118 0.68 -2.81 16.76
C LYS A 118 -0.39 -2.90 15.70
N GLY A 119 -0.27 -2.16 14.61
CA GLY A 119 -1.23 -2.19 13.53
C GLY A 119 -1.10 -3.45 12.69
N TYR A 120 -2.07 -3.59 11.81
CA TYR A 120 -2.24 -4.79 11.01
C TYR A 120 -1.01 -5.10 10.15
N PHE A 121 -0.46 -4.10 9.48
CA PHE A 121 0.72 -4.27 8.63
C PHE A 121 1.97 -4.63 9.43
N ALA A 122 2.12 -4.08 10.64
CA ALA A 122 3.25 -4.37 11.53
C ALA A 122 3.22 -5.81 12.02
N GLN A 123 2.05 -6.27 12.48
CA GLN A 123 1.84 -7.65 12.94
C GLN A 123 2.18 -8.68 11.85
N HIS A 124 1.87 -8.36 10.59
CA HIS A 124 2.05 -9.27 9.45
C HIS A 124 3.30 -8.99 8.62
N ALA A 125 4.16 -8.04 9.01
CA ALA A 125 5.36 -7.66 8.26
C ALA A 125 6.30 -8.85 8.02
N LYS A 126 6.48 -9.72 9.02
CA LYS A 126 7.30 -10.94 8.90
C LYS A 126 6.75 -11.90 7.86
N LEU A 127 5.43 -12.06 7.81
CA LEU A 127 4.75 -12.92 6.84
C LEU A 127 4.92 -12.37 5.43
N VAL A 128 4.73 -11.07 5.25
CA VAL A 128 4.92 -10.42 3.95
C VAL A 128 6.36 -10.59 3.47
N ARG A 129 7.34 -10.37 4.34
CA ARG A 129 8.76 -10.60 4.02
C ARG A 129 9.03 -12.05 3.65
N LYS A 130 8.45 -13.02 4.37
CA LYS A 130 8.64 -14.45 4.11
C LYS A 130 8.01 -14.92 2.80
N HIS A 131 6.76 -14.52 2.53
CA HIS A 131 6.00 -15.01 1.38
C HIS A 131 6.31 -14.25 0.08
N PHE A 132 6.58 -12.95 0.20
CA PHE A 132 6.71 -12.04 -0.94
C PHE A 132 8.12 -11.49 -1.11
N GLY A 133 8.97 -11.57 -0.08
CA GLY A 133 10.31 -10.98 -0.14
C GLY A 133 10.26 -9.44 -0.22
N LEU A 134 9.19 -8.82 0.27
CA LEU A 134 8.95 -7.38 0.29
C LEU A 134 8.70 -6.88 1.72
N THR A 135 8.82 -5.58 1.90
CA THR A 135 8.42 -4.85 3.11
C THR A 135 7.29 -3.88 2.78
N ILE A 136 6.42 -3.63 3.75
CA ILE A 136 5.34 -2.64 3.64
C ILE A 136 5.77 -1.43 4.45
N TRP A 137 5.57 -0.25 3.87
CA TRP A 137 5.69 1.01 4.56
C TRP A 137 4.40 1.81 4.36
N VAL A 138 3.90 2.43 5.41
CA VAL A 138 2.66 3.22 5.37
C VAL A 138 2.99 4.65 5.76
N ALA A 139 2.65 5.60 4.89
CA ALA A 139 2.68 7.02 5.20
C ALA A 139 1.28 7.50 5.51
N GLU A 140 1.15 8.20 6.62
CA GLU A 140 0.07 9.16 6.84
C GLU A 140 0.57 10.54 6.43
N THR A 141 -0.18 11.21 5.56
CA THR A 141 0.08 12.56 5.08
C THR A 141 -1.15 13.41 5.30
N GLN A 142 -0.99 14.59 5.89
CA GLN A 142 -2.05 15.60 5.93
C GLN A 142 -1.78 16.59 4.81
N LEU A 143 -2.61 16.58 3.77
CA LEU A 143 -2.55 17.60 2.74
C LEU A 143 -3.32 18.81 3.26
N LYS A 144 -2.62 19.91 3.51
CA LYS A 144 -3.27 21.22 3.60
C LYS A 144 -3.73 21.53 2.18
N GLN A 145 -5.03 21.49 1.95
CA GLN A 145 -5.58 21.99 0.69
C GLN A 145 -5.38 23.50 0.73
N GLU A 146 -4.51 24.02 -0.14
CA GLU A 146 -4.45 25.47 -0.39
C GLU A 146 -5.79 25.87 -1.04
N GLU A 147 -6.40 26.96 -0.55
CA GLU A 147 -7.63 27.62 -1.04
C GLU A 147 -8.96 26.99 -0.54
N ASP A 148 -9.95 27.73 -0.03
CA ASP A 148 -10.27 29.17 0.00
C ASP A 148 -10.66 29.61 1.43
N ASP A 149 -10.50 30.91 1.68
CA ASP A 149 -10.79 31.63 2.93
C ASP A 149 -12.22 31.39 3.49
N ASP A 150 -12.34 31.50 4.82
CA ASP A 150 -13.56 31.67 5.65
C ASP A 150 -14.22 30.45 6.34
N ASP A 151 -13.80 29.20 6.09
CA ASP A 151 -14.33 28.06 6.87
C ASP A 151 -13.28 27.54 7.86
N ASP A 152 -13.29 28.08 9.09
CA ASP A 152 -12.43 27.68 10.23
C ASP A 152 -12.51 26.18 10.57
N ASN A 153 -13.47 25.46 9.98
CA ASN A 153 -13.66 24.03 10.13
C ASN A 153 -13.30 23.22 8.87
N ALA A 154 -12.44 23.75 7.99
CA ALA A 154 -11.82 22.99 6.90
C ALA A 154 -10.94 21.87 7.49
N SER A 155 -11.60 20.78 7.90
CA SER A 155 -10.99 19.63 8.54
C SER A 155 -9.85 19.14 7.65
N LYS A 156 -8.62 19.15 8.18
CA LYS A 156 -7.44 18.60 7.49
C LYS A 156 -7.81 17.21 7.01
N LYS A 157 -7.90 17.00 5.69
CA LYS A 157 -8.26 15.69 5.15
C LYS A 157 -7.03 14.79 5.27
N PRO A 158 -7.05 13.80 6.17
CA PRO A 158 -5.91 12.91 6.27
C PRO A 158 -5.85 12.08 4.99
N THR A 159 -4.65 11.71 4.58
CA THR A 159 -4.43 10.83 3.43
C THR A 159 -3.44 9.76 3.86
N THR A 160 -3.67 8.53 3.43
CA THR A 160 -2.73 7.43 3.68
C THR A 160 -2.32 6.81 2.36
N THR A 161 -1.01 6.60 2.18
CA THR A 161 -0.47 5.81 1.07
C THR A 161 0.40 4.69 1.61
N ALA A 162 0.21 3.47 1.09
CA ALA A 162 1.09 2.35 1.38
C ALA A 162 2.10 2.17 0.24
N TYR A 163 3.28 1.68 0.60
CA TYR A 163 4.40 1.50 -0.31
C TYR A 163 4.95 0.08 -0.12
N LEU A 164 5.10 -0.65 -1.22
CA LEU A 164 5.83 -1.91 -1.25
C LEU A 164 7.29 -1.63 -1.58
N THR A 165 8.22 -2.12 -0.75
CA THR A 165 9.65 -1.89 -0.89
C THR A 165 10.46 -3.19 -0.78
N LEU A 166 11.70 -3.18 -1.27
CA LEU A 166 12.61 -4.33 -1.11
C LEU A 166 13.25 -4.32 0.30
N PRO A 167 13.40 -5.49 0.95
CA PRO A 167 14.08 -5.59 2.23
C PRO A 167 15.55 -5.13 2.09
N GLY A 168 16.04 -4.35 3.06
CA GLY A 168 17.45 -3.96 3.13
C GLY A 168 17.93 -2.97 2.06
N HIS A 169 17.03 -2.44 1.21
CA HIS A 169 17.37 -1.42 0.20
C HIS A 169 17.03 0.01 0.66
N SER A 170 16.59 0.18 1.91
CA SER A 170 16.48 1.49 2.56
C SER A 170 17.89 2.06 2.72
N THR A 171 18.25 3.03 1.88
CA THR A 171 19.67 3.35 1.66
C THR A 171 20.24 4.46 2.52
N ALA A 172 19.41 5.04 3.36
CA ALA A 172 19.79 5.71 4.59
C ALA A 172 18.51 5.87 5.40
N SER A 173 18.58 5.65 6.70
CA SER A 173 17.62 6.18 7.66
C SER A 173 18.39 7.12 8.54
N LYS A 174 18.21 8.44 8.36
CA LYS A 174 18.70 9.41 9.34
C LYS A 174 17.53 9.94 10.13
N SER A 175 17.66 9.89 11.44
CA SER A 175 16.80 10.61 12.37
C SER A 175 17.42 11.97 12.65
N TYR A 176 16.62 13.03 12.55
CA TYR A 176 17.02 14.38 12.96
C TYR A 176 16.14 14.81 14.14
N SER A 177 16.75 15.07 15.29
CA SER A 177 16.06 15.71 16.40
C SER A 177 16.02 17.22 16.16
N LEU A 178 14.83 17.79 16.05
CA LEU A 178 14.66 19.24 16.03
C LEU A 178 14.82 19.80 17.45
N HIS A 179 15.79 20.71 17.63
CA HIS A 179 15.99 21.40 18.91
C HIS A 179 14.81 22.34 19.16
N THR A 180 14.15 22.18 20.30
CA THR A 180 12.86 22.83 20.60
C THR A 180 12.97 24.27 21.12
N ASP A 181 14.11 24.93 20.96
CA ASP A 181 14.31 26.32 21.44
C ASP A 181 13.67 27.36 20.51
N LEU A 182 12.97 26.91 19.45
CA LEU A 182 12.24 27.73 18.48
C LEU A 182 10.71 27.69 18.71
N LYS A 183 10.26 27.28 19.90
CA LYS A 183 8.85 27.00 20.24
C LYS A 183 7.86 28.16 20.04
N ASP A 184 8.33 29.39 19.85
CA ASP A 184 7.46 30.57 19.83
C ASP A 184 7.18 31.16 18.44
N GLN A 185 7.66 30.53 17.34
CA GLN A 185 7.36 31.00 15.98
C GLN A 185 6.51 29.99 15.21
N TRP A 186 5.25 30.38 14.97
CA TRP A 186 4.16 29.58 14.40
C TRP A 186 4.22 29.43 12.88
N ASP A 187 5.39 29.55 12.26
CA ASP A 187 5.59 29.31 10.83
C ASP A 187 7.06 28.98 10.57
N TRP A 188 7.39 27.69 10.50
CA TRP A 188 8.76 27.26 10.22
C TRP A 188 8.80 26.46 8.93
N SER A 189 9.32 27.10 7.89
CA SER A 189 9.98 26.42 6.78
C SER A 189 11.38 26.03 7.24
N LEU A 190 11.64 24.73 7.42
CA LEU A 190 13.00 24.25 7.67
C LEU A 190 13.74 24.09 6.34
N GLU A 191 14.53 25.09 5.99
CA GLU A 191 15.54 24.95 4.95
C GLU A 191 16.83 24.37 5.57
N SER A 192 17.16 23.14 5.19
CA SER A 192 18.43 22.51 5.56
C SER A 192 19.38 22.54 4.38
N GLY A 193 20.53 23.20 4.53
CA GLY A 193 21.60 23.23 3.53
C GLY A 193 22.46 21.96 3.48
N TYR A 194 22.15 20.93 4.27
CA TYR A 194 22.94 19.71 4.32
C TYR A 194 22.49 18.72 3.23
N GLY A 195 23.31 18.59 2.19
CA GLY A 195 23.20 17.49 1.24
C GLY A 195 23.43 16.16 1.96
N LEU A 196 22.45 15.26 1.92
CA LEU A 196 22.61 13.91 2.45
C LEU A 196 23.21 13.02 1.34
N PRO A 197 24.45 12.51 1.47
CA PRO A 197 24.95 11.50 0.55
C PRO A 197 24.09 10.25 0.70
N LEU A 198 23.24 10.02 -0.28
CA LEU A 198 22.43 8.82 -0.40
C LEU A 198 23.23 7.81 -1.20
N ALA A 199 23.71 6.75 -0.56
CA ALA A 199 24.27 5.63 -1.27
C ALA A 199 23.11 4.88 -1.93
N LEU A 200 22.60 5.34 -3.07
CA LEU A 200 21.57 4.62 -3.80
C LEU A 200 22.07 3.19 -4.03
N GLY A 201 21.34 2.23 -3.50
CA GLY A 201 21.76 0.83 -3.52
C GLY A 201 21.94 0.38 -4.95
N ALA A 202 22.63 -0.75 -5.15
CA ALA A 202 22.77 -1.34 -6.47
C ALA A 202 21.41 -1.32 -7.19
N ARG A 203 21.41 -0.76 -8.40
CA ARG A 203 20.22 -0.59 -9.25
C ARG A 203 19.42 -1.89 -9.27
N ASP A 204 18.09 -1.79 -9.18
CA ASP A 204 17.21 -2.95 -9.09
C ASP A 204 17.61 -4.01 -10.13
N THR A 205 17.93 -5.22 -9.64
CA THR A 205 18.14 -6.37 -10.52
C THR A 205 16.82 -6.78 -11.19
N ASP A 206 16.87 -7.38 -12.37
CA ASP A 206 15.68 -7.93 -13.04
C ASP A 206 14.89 -8.89 -12.13
N ALA A 207 15.59 -9.61 -11.24
CA ALA A 207 14.98 -10.48 -10.23
C ALA A 207 14.19 -9.70 -9.17
N SER A 208 14.61 -8.49 -8.81
CA SER A 208 13.87 -7.61 -7.89
C SER A 208 12.63 -7.02 -8.57
N LEU A 209 12.73 -6.61 -9.83
CA LEU A 209 11.59 -6.13 -10.62
C LEU A 209 10.53 -7.22 -10.82
N ALA A 210 10.98 -8.45 -11.13
CA ALA A 210 10.10 -9.60 -11.25
C ALA A 210 9.35 -9.92 -9.94
N ARG A 211 9.99 -9.69 -8.78
CA ARG A 211 9.34 -9.84 -7.47
C ARG A 211 8.18 -8.87 -7.29
N PHE A 212 8.35 -7.57 -7.58
CA PHE A 212 7.25 -6.61 -7.51
C PHE A 212 6.09 -7.03 -8.43
N GLY A 213 6.39 -7.34 -9.69
CA GLY A 213 5.36 -7.78 -10.64
C GLY A 213 4.62 -9.04 -10.18
N ARG A 214 5.33 -10.01 -9.59
CA ARG A 214 4.73 -11.22 -9.03
C ARG A 214 3.81 -10.90 -7.85
N VAL A 215 4.25 -10.07 -6.90
CA VAL A 215 3.47 -9.75 -5.69
C VAL A 215 2.24 -8.95 -6.04
N MET A 216 2.36 -7.95 -6.92
CA MET A 216 1.22 -7.18 -7.42
C MET A 216 0.18 -8.08 -8.08
N ARG A 217 0.62 -9.11 -8.84
CA ARG A 217 -0.29 -10.09 -9.45
C ARG A 217 -0.93 -11.01 -8.41
N ILE A 218 -0.14 -11.59 -7.50
CA ILE A 218 -0.65 -12.51 -6.48
C ILE A 218 -1.66 -11.79 -5.60
N LEU A 219 -1.31 -10.60 -5.12
CA LEU A 219 -2.19 -9.79 -4.29
C LEU A 219 -3.26 -9.06 -5.11
N GLY A 220 -3.27 -9.11 -6.44
CA GLY A 220 -4.25 -8.38 -7.27
C GLY A 220 -4.23 -6.87 -7.05
N LEU A 221 -3.06 -6.28 -6.82
CA LEU A 221 -2.88 -4.86 -6.56
C LEU A 221 -2.59 -4.09 -7.86
N VAL A 222 -2.97 -2.82 -7.86
CA VAL A 222 -2.68 -1.88 -8.93
C VAL A 222 -1.83 -0.74 -8.36
N PRO A 223 -0.78 -0.27 -9.06
CA PRO A 223 -0.01 0.88 -8.62
C PRO A 223 -0.92 2.10 -8.42
N PHE A 224 -0.81 2.74 -7.26
CA PHE A 224 -1.56 3.94 -6.95
C PHE A 224 -0.91 5.16 -7.64
N GLN A 225 -1.70 5.91 -8.38
CA GLN A 225 -1.29 7.17 -8.98
C GLN A 225 -1.82 8.30 -8.10
N GLY A 226 -0.95 8.89 -7.30
CA GLY A 226 -1.31 10.00 -6.40
C GLY A 226 -1.63 11.29 -7.17
N PRO A 227 -2.38 12.22 -6.54
CA PRO A 227 -2.60 13.55 -7.07
C PRO A 227 -1.23 14.25 -7.22
N GLY A 228 -0.86 14.63 -8.44
CA GLY A 228 0.46 15.17 -8.79
C GLY A 228 1.34 14.23 -9.62
N THR A 229 1.00 12.94 -9.74
CA THR A 229 1.64 12.08 -10.74
C THR A 229 1.00 12.33 -12.10
N THR A 230 1.75 12.94 -13.03
CA THR A 230 1.26 13.17 -14.39
C THR A 230 0.87 11.84 -15.04
N LYS A 231 -0.39 11.72 -15.49
CA LYS A 231 -1.03 10.53 -16.09
C LYS A 231 -0.38 10.00 -17.39
N LYS A 232 0.87 10.35 -17.71
CA LYS A 232 1.54 9.82 -18.90
C LYS A 232 1.86 8.34 -18.68
N PRO A 233 1.34 7.43 -19.52
CA PRO A 233 1.84 6.06 -19.56
C PRO A 233 3.29 6.14 -20.01
N LEU A 234 4.23 5.71 -19.16
CA LEU A 234 5.64 5.61 -19.52
C LEU A 234 5.87 4.33 -20.33
N THR A 235 5.31 4.30 -21.55
CA THR A 235 5.87 3.45 -22.60
C THR A 235 7.14 4.13 -23.09
N ALA A 236 8.27 3.45 -22.86
CA ALA A 236 9.54 3.61 -23.58
C ALA A 236 9.87 5.04 -24.09
N SER A 237 10.55 5.85 -23.26
CA SER A 237 11.35 6.93 -23.83
C SER A 237 12.68 6.32 -24.31
N LEU A 238 12.69 5.91 -25.58
CA LEU A 238 13.81 5.83 -26.53
C LEU A 238 13.32 5.11 -27.80
N ALA A 239 12.33 5.68 -28.49
CA ALA A 239 12.05 5.47 -29.92
C ALA A 239 11.05 6.55 -30.36
N GLY A 240 11.35 7.26 -31.45
CA GLY A 240 10.62 8.44 -31.90
C GLY A 240 9.29 8.17 -32.60
N GLU A 241 8.56 9.29 -32.79
CA GLU A 241 7.56 9.61 -33.84
C GLU A 241 6.29 8.72 -33.87
N GLU A 242 5.06 9.13 -34.18
CA GLU A 242 4.40 10.33 -34.72
C GLU A 242 2.86 10.06 -34.67
N GLY A 243 2.00 11.09 -34.51
CA GLY A 243 0.56 11.14 -34.90
C GLY A 243 -0.44 10.15 -34.25
N THR A 244 -1.75 10.37 -34.08
CA THR A 244 -2.77 11.40 -34.39
C THR A 244 -3.99 11.16 -33.46
N SER A 245 -4.89 12.14 -33.36
CA SER A 245 -6.19 12.17 -32.63
C SER A 245 -7.23 11.13 -33.17
N ASP A 246 -8.46 10.87 -32.67
CA ASP A 246 -9.48 11.52 -31.83
C ASP A 246 -10.50 10.44 -31.32
N HIS A 247 -11.32 10.80 -30.32
CA HIS A 247 -12.70 10.37 -29.93
C HIS A 247 -13.30 9.01 -30.35
N ASP A 248 -13.84 8.20 -29.41
CA ASP A 248 -15.24 8.25 -28.89
C ASP A 248 -15.66 6.99 -28.09
N GLU A 249 -16.76 7.13 -27.34
CA GLU A 249 -17.41 6.22 -26.36
C GLU A 249 -17.80 4.82 -26.86
N GLN A 250 -17.73 3.78 -26.00
CA GLN A 250 -18.90 2.96 -25.59
C GLN A 250 -18.59 1.83 -24.58
N GLU A 251 -19.67 1.45 -23.91
CA GLU A 251 -19.87 0.58 -22.76
C GLU A 251 -19.49 -0.91 -22.92
N GLY A 252 -19.38 -1.58 -21.77
CA GLY A 252 -19.93 -2.93 -21.60
C GLY A 252 -19.12 -4.09 -22.17
N LYS A 253 -17.97 -4.41 -21.56
CA LYS A 253 -17.31 -5.70 -21.79
C LYS A 253 -16.81 -6.30 -20.48
N VAL A 254 -17.41 -7.44 -20.12
CA VAL A 254 -16.89 -8.37 -19.10
C VAL A 254 -15.51 -8.81 -19.57
N GLU A 255 -14.48 -8.16 -19.02
CA GLU A 255 -13.10 -8.39 -19.40
C GLU A 255 -12.62 -9.67 -18.72
N ARG A 256 -12.38 -10.69 -19.55
CA ARG A 256 -11.62 -11.87 -19.16
C ARG A 256 -10.29 -11.39 -18.57
N VAL A 257 -9.98 -11.85 -17.35
CA VAL A 257 -8.74 -11.57 -16.62
C VAL A 257 -7.55 -12.15 -17.38
N GLY A 258 -7.11 -11.42 -18.40
CA GLY A 258 -5.91 -11.65 -19.20
C GLY A 258 -5.28 -10.31 -19.61
N GLY A 259 -5.61 -9.24 -18.89
CA GLY A 259 -5.03 -7.92 -19.10
C GLY A 259 -3.51 -8.01 -18.97
N LYS A 260 -2.80 -7.58 -20.01
CA LYS A 260 -1.34 -7.45 -20.00
C LYS A 260 -0.97 -6.63 -18.77
N ALA A 261 -0.42 -7.29 -17.75
CA ALA A 261 0.05 -6.60 -16.56
C ALA A 261 1.05 -5.55 -17.01
N HIS A 262 0.65 -4.26 -16.97
CA HIS A 262 1.57 -3.17 -17.22
C HIS A 262 2.79 -3.42 -16.34
N ALA A 263 3.98 -3.39 -16.94
CA ALA A 263 5.21 -3.67 -16.22
C ALA A 263 5.30 -2.70 -15.04
N VAL A 264 5.00 -3.20 -13.84
CA VAL A 264 5.06 -2.41 -12.62
C VAL A 264 6.52 -2.11 -12.37
N ARG A 265 6.92 -0.86 -12.62
CA ARG A 265 8.27 -0.39 -12.35
C ARG A 265 8.26 0.38 -11.03
N PRO A 266 8.96 -0.11 -9.99
CA PRO A 266 9.16 0.68 -8.78
C PRO A 266 9.87 1.97 -9.15
N ARG A 267 9.59 3.02 -8.38
CA ARG A 267 10.26 4.32 -8.55
C ARG A 267 11.11 4.57 -7.32
N LEU A 268 12.28 5.18 -7.55
CA LEU A 268 13.09 5.66 -6.45
C LEU A 268 12.29 6.76 -5.74
N THR A 269 11.94 6.51 -4.49
CA THR A 269 11.06 7.36 -3.71
C THR A 269 11.78 7.76 -2.42
N LEU A 270 11.79 9.07 -2.14
CA LEU A 270 12.15 9.62 -0.84
C LEU A 270 10.90 9.62 0.04
N LEU A 271 10.95 8.87 1.12
CA LEU A 271 9.92 8.76 2.13
C LEU A 271 10.37 9.58 3.34
N VAL A 272 9.54 10.53 3.74
CA VAL A 272 9.83 11.44 4.86
C VAL A 272 8.77 11.22 5.93
N VAL A 273 9.20 10.95 7.16
CA VAL A 273 8.34 10.87 8.34
C VAL A 273 8.80 11.92 9.32
N SER A 274 7.87 12.70 9.88
CA SER A 274 8.14 13.51 11.05
C SER A 274 7.40 12.89 12.23
N GLU A 275 8.13 12.38 13.21
CA GLU A 275 7.59 12.07 14.53
C GLU A 275 7.58 13.34 15.37
N VAL A 276 6.56 13.50 16.20
CA VAL A 276 6.54 14.53 17.23
C VAL A 276 6.49 13.79 18.56
N GLU A 277 7.57 13.83 19.35
CA GLU A 277 7.53 13.24 20.71
C GLU A 277 6.37 13.86 21.50
N GLY A 278 5.38 13.03 21.82
CA GLY A 278 4.07 13.41 22.38
C GLY A 278 2.89 12.85 21.58
N GLY A 279 3.11 12.48 20.31
CA GLY A 279 2.14 11.81 19.46
C GLY A 279 2.79 10.65 18.72
N ARG A 280 2.47 9.42 19.16
CA ARG A 280 2.67 8.13 18.46
C ARG A 280 4.09 7.93 17.90
N GLY A 281 4.89 7.19 18.68
CA GLY A 281 6.28 6.87 18.36
C GLY A 281 6.47 6.20 17.01
N SER A 282 7.71 6.13 16.53
CA SER A 282 8.07 5.29 15.40
C SER A 282 9.42 4.65 15.68
N TYR A 283 9.58 3.38 15.33
CA TYR A 283 10.87 2.73 15.24
C TYR A 283 10.82 1.63 14.16
N LEU A 284 11.74 1.71 13.21
CA LEU A 284 11.98 0.64 12.22
C LEU A 284 12.42 -0.66 12.89
N PRO A 285 12.28 -1.82 12.22
CA PRO A 285 12.98 -3.03 12.62
C PRO A 285 14.49 -2.82 12.45
N SER A 286 15.26 -2.99 13.54
CA SER A 286 16.72 -3.09 13.48
C SER A 286 17.15 -4.20 12.51
N PRO A 287 18.31 -4.05 11.84
CA PRO A 287 18.84 -5.01 10.87
C PRO A 287 18.98 -6.43 11.43
#